data_AF-U5VRM6-F1
#
_entry.id   AF-U5VRM6-F1
#
_cell.length_a   1.000
_cell.length_b   1.000
_cell.length_c   1.000
_cell.angle_alpha   90.00
_cell.angle_beta   90.00
_cell.angle_gamma   90.00
#
_symmetry.space_group_name_H-M   'P 1'
#
loop_
_entity.id
_entity.type
_entity.pdbx_description
1 polymer ?
#
loop_
_entity_poly.entity_id
_entity_poly.type
_entity_poly.pdbx_seq_one_letter_code
_entity_poly.pdbx_strand_id
1 'polypeptide(L)'
;MTTTRQRPAAAPKGTVVSLFDRIADRIHSRADAAAEARGLTVTVLPGGRRRIGHPDLPAVLEARRRHALTHGLDDADRAFMDPATRAALNTTRTATTNPNTDRLRRAA
;
A
#
# COMPACT_ATOMS: atom_id res chain seq x y z
N MET A 1 -15.51 -20.43 -8.40
CA MET A 1 -14.28 -19.72 -8.01
C MET A 1 -14.46 -19.26 -6.57
N THR A 2 -13.68 -19.83 -5.65
CA THR A 2 -13.87 -19.69 -4.20
C THR A 2 -12.83 -18.69 -3.67
N THR A 3 -13.21 -17.42 -3.50
CA THR A 3 -12.26 -16.36 -3.12
C THR A 3 -12.08 -16.33 -1.61
N THR A 4 -10.91 -16.76 -1.16
CA THR A 4 -10.49 -16.79 0.25
C THR A 4 -10.43 -15.38 0.82
N ARG A 5 -11.32 -15.05 1.77
CA ARG A 5 -11.18 -13.89 2.65
C ARG A 5 -9.92 -14.08 3.49
N GLN A 6 -8.83 -13.41 3.17
CA GLN A 6 -7.65 -13.38 4.03
C GLN A 6 -7.94 -12.48 5.23
N ARG A 7 -8.44 -13.12 6.29
CA ARG A 7 -8.44 -12.57 7.65
C ARG A 7 -6.98 -12.50 8.11
N PRO A 8 -6.48 -11.35 8.60
CA PRO A 8 -5.12 -11.28 9.13
C PRO A 8 -4.97 -12.27 10.29
N ALA A 9 -3.79 -12.90 10.35
CA ALA A 9 -3.48 -13.96 11.30
C ALA A 9 -3.57 -13.47 12.75
N ALA A 10 -4.31 -14.26 13.55
CA ALA A 10 -4.35 -14.34 15.02
C ALA A 10 -4.57 -13.03 15.81
N ALA A 11 -5.85 -12.67 16.00
CA ALA A 11 -6.26 -11.95 17.21
C ALA A 11 -6.43 -12.96 18.37
N PRO A 12 -5.97 -12.64 19.60
CA PRO A 12 -6.02 -13.55 20.74
C PRO A 12 -7.45 -14.01 21.04
N LYS A 13 -7.56 -15.28 21.45
CA LYS A 13 -8.81 -15.95 21.84
C LYS A 13 -9.57 -15.06 22.84
N GLY A 14 -10.74 -14.57 22.42
CA GLY A 14 -11.64 -13.78 23.26
C GLY A 14 -12.07 -12.42 22.69
N THR A 15 -11.92 -12.17 21.39
CA THR A 15 -12.37 -10.89 20.80
C THR A 15 -13.90 -10.82 20.81
N VAL A 16 -14.46 -10.21 21.85
CA VAL A 16 -15.85 -9.74 21.86
C VAL A 16 -15.97 -8.80 20.66
N VAL A 17 -16.65 -9.24 19.60
CA VAL A 17 -16.92 -8.40 18.44
C VAL A 17 -17.72 -7.20 18.94
N SER A 18 -17.06 -6.04 18.93
CA SER A 18 -17.62 -4.80 19.43
C SER A 18 -18.95 -4.52 18.72
N LEU A 19 -19.93 -4.00 19.46
CA LEU A 19 -21.19 -3.56 18.86
C LEU A 19 -20.95 -2.57 17.71
N PHE A 20 -19.91 -1.73 17.85
CA PHE A 20 -19.48 -0.80 16.82
C PHE A 20 -19.01 -1.51 15.54
N ASP A 21 -18.27 -2.61 15.65
CA ASP A 21 -17.83 -3.38 14.49
C ASP A 21 -19.03 -4.00 13.75
N ARG A 22 -20.03 -4.49 14.49
CA ARG A 22 -21.28 -5.01 13.88
C ARG A 22 -22.09 -3.94 13.14
N ILE A 23 -22.16 -2.73 13.69
CA ILE A 23 -22.82 -1.61 13.03
C ILE A 23 -22.05 -1.19 11.77
N ALA A 24 -20.72 -1.09 11.88
CA ALA A 24 -19.85 -0.77 10.74
C ALA A 24 -19.96 -1.82 9.63
N ASP A 25 -19.98 -3.11 9.98
CA ASP A 25 -20.19 -4.21 9.02
C ASP A 25 -21.52 -4.05 8.28
N ARG A 26 -22.60 -3.72 8.99
CA ARG A 26 -23.91 -3.52 8.36
C ARG A 26 -23.90 -2.34 7.40
N ILE A 27 -23.32 -1.20 7.79
CA ILE A 27 -23.23 0.02 6.98
C ILE A 27 -22.38 -0.23 5.73
N HIS A 28 -21.23 -0.89 5.88
CA HIS A 28 -20.25 -1.05 4.80
C HIS A 28 -20.51 -2.27 3.90
N SER A 29 -21.33 -3.23 4.33
CA SER A 29 -21.59 -4.49 3.59
C SER A 29 -21.86 -4.32 2.09
N ARG A 30 -22.70 -3.33 1.71
CA ARG A 30 -23.04 -3.07 0.30
C ARG A 30 -21.90 -2.44 -0.47
N ALA A 31 -21.16 -1.52 0.15
CA ALA A 31 -20.02 -0.86 -0.47
C ALA A 31 -18.85 -1.84 -0.63
N ASP A 32 -18.62 -2.69 0.37
CA ASP A 32 -17.61 -3.75 0.36
C ASP A 32 -17.90 -4.75 -0.77
N ALA A 33 -19.15 -5.22 -0.90
CA ALA A 33 -19.55 -6.12 -1.99
C ALA A 33 -19.41 -5.47 -3.38
N ALA A 34 -19.72 -4.18 -3.51
CA ALA A 34 -19.54 -3.45 -4.76
C ALA A 34 -18.06 -3.24 -5.12
N ALA A 35 -17.19 -3.05 -4.12
CA ALA A 35 -15.75 -2.94 -4.31
C ALA A 35 -15.15 -4.28 -4.74
N GLU A 36 -15.51 -5.38 -4.06
CA GLU A 36 -15.08 -6.74 -4.41
C GLU A 36 -15.56 -7.15 -5.82
N ALA A 37 -16.80 -6.79 -6.19
CA ALA A 37 -17.33 -7.04 -7.54
C ALA A 37 -16.55 -6.30 -8.64
N ARG A 38 -15.84 -5.23 -8.29
CA ARG A 38 -14.95 -4.48 -9.18
C ARG A 38 -13.49 -4.96 -9.10
N GLY A 39 -13.22 -6.07 -8.41
CA GLY A 39 -11.88 -6.63 -8.24
C GLY A 39 -11.01 -5.90 -7.22
N LEU A 40 -11.59 -5.02 -6.39
CA LEU A 40 -10.87 -4.33 -5.34
C LEU A 40 -10.74 -5.21 -4.08
N THR A 41 -9.66 -5.02 -3.34
CA THR A 41 -9.42 -5.66 -2.04
C THR A 41 -9.97 -4.79 -0.92
N VAL A 42 -10.73 -5.40 -0.01
CA VAL A 42 -11.26 -4.73 1.19
C VAL A 42 -10.57 -5.30 2.41
N THR A 43 -9.91 -4.44 3.20
CA THR A 43 -9.30 -4.79 4.48
C THR A 43 -10.05 -4.11 5.62
N VAL A 44 -10.52 -4.91 6.58
CA VAL A 44 -11.15 -4.42 7.80
C VAL A 44 -10.07 -4.00 8.80
N LEU A 45 -10.17 -2.76 9.28
CA LEU A 45 -9.26 -2.17 10.25
C LEU A 45 -9.97 -2.02 11.62
N PRO A 46 -9.22 -1.92 12.73
CA PRO A 46 -9.80 -1.67 14.05
C PRO A 46 -10.72 -0.43 14.08
N GLY A 47 -11.79 -0.51 14.86
CA GLY A 47 -12.77 0.57 15.01
C GLY A 47 -13.71 0.72 13.81
N GLY A 48 -14.05 -0.39 13.14
CA GLY A 48 -14.98 -0.40 12.00
C GLY A 48 -14.47 0.24 10.70
N ARG A 49 -13.22 0.72 10.66
CA ARG A 49 -12.66 1.38 9.46
C ARG A 49 -12.45 0.35 8.34
N ARG A 50 -12.51 0.83 7.09
CA ARG A 50 -12.27 0.03 5.89
C ARG A 50 -11.16 0.63 5.06
N ARG A 51 -10.27 -0.21 4.55
CA ARG A 51 -9.30 0.15 3.53
C ARG A 51 -9.66 -0.59 2.25
N ILE A 52 -9.88 0.17 1.18
CA ILE A 52 -10.15 -0.38 -0.15
C ILE A 52 -8.89 -0.13 -0.99
N GLY A 53 -8.37 -1.18 -1.63
CA GLY A 53 -7.19 -1.11 -2.46
C GLY A 53 -7.36 -1.90 -3.75
N HIS A 54 -6.44 -1.70 -4.70
CA HIS A 54 -6.32 -2.57 -5.86
C HIS A 54 -5.27 -3.66 -5.54
N PRO A 55 -5.48 -4.93 -5.92
CA PRO A 55 -4.50 -6.00 -5.67
C PRO A 55 -3.13 -5.67 -6.30
N ASP A 56 -3.13 -5.05 -7.48
CA ASP A 56 -1.90 -4.68 -8.18
C ASP A 56 -1.29 -3.33 -7.75
N LEU A 57 -1.94 -2.60 -6.85
CA LEU A 57 -1.45 -1.28 -6.41
C LEU A 57 -0.01 -1.33 -5.90
N PRO A 58 0.42 -2.32 -5.08
CA PRO A 58 1.81 -2.40 -4.63
C PRO A 58 2.80 -2.57 -5.79
N ALA A 59 2.45 -3.40 -6.79
CA ALA A 59 3.29 -3.63 -7.95
C ALA A 59 3.42 -2.37 -8.83
N VAL A 60 2.31 -1.65 -9.02
CA VAL A 60 2.29 -0.38 -9.76
C VAL A 60 3.11 0.70 -9.05
N LEU A 61 2.98 0.84 -7.73
CA LEU A 61 3.76 1.80 -6.95
C LEU A 61 5.26 1.48 -6.98
N GLU A 62 5.62 0.20 -6.93
CA GLU A 62 7.01 -0.23 -7.02
C GLU A 62 7.60 -0.02 -8.43
N ALA A 63 6.80 -0.22 -9.48
CA ALA A 63 7.19 0.12 -10.85
C ALA A 63 7.42 1.63 -11.00
N ARG A 64 6.53 2.46 -10.45
CA ARG A 64 6.69 3.92 -10.41
C ARG A 64 7.94 4.34 -9.64
N ARG A 65 8.20 3.73 -8.47
CA ARG A 65 9.43 3.99 -7.70
C ARG A 65 10.68 3.69 -8.52
N ARG A 66 10.74 2.54 -9.19
CA ARG A 66 11.85 2.17 -10.06
C ARG A 66 12.03 3.15 -11.21
N HIS A 67 10.93 3.53 -11.87
CA HIS A 67 10.95 4.54 -12.92
C HIS A 67 11.48 5.89 -12.42
N ALA A 68 11.02 6.35 -11.24
CA ALA A 68 11.48 7.60 -10.63
C ALA A 68 12.98 7.57 -10.29
N LEU A 69 13.50 6.43 -9.85
CA LEU A 69 14.92 6.27 -9.57
C LEU A 69 15.77 6.29 -10.83
N THR A 70 15.30 5.70 -11.93
CA THR A 70 16.04 5.64 -13.20
C THR A 70 15.90 6.95 -14.00
N HIS A 71 14.67 7.41 -14.24
CA HIS A 71 14.34 8.49 -15.16
C HIS A 71 14.00 9.81 -14.48
N GLY A 72 13.67 9.78 -13.19
CA GLY A 72 13.26 10.95 -12.41
C GLY A 72 11.75 10.99 -12.20
N LEU A 73 11.30 11.87 -11.31
CA LEU A 73 9.87 12.04 -11.03
C LEU A 73 9.16 12.70 -12.22
N ASP A 74 8.03 12.12 -12.63
CA ASP A 74 7.12 12.71 -13.62
C ASP A 74 6.29 13.85 -12.98
N ASP A 75 5.56 14.62 -13.80
CA ASP A 75 4.82 15.79 -13.31
C ASP A 75 3.63 15.41 -12.41
N ALA A 76 3.04 14.22 -12.62
CA ALA A 76 1.99 13.71 -11.76
C ALA A 76 2.56 13.34 -10.38
N ASP A 77 3.68 12.65 -10.32
CA ASP A 77 4.39 12.31 -9.10
C ASP A 77 4.77 13.58 -8.33
N ARG A 78 5.23 14.62 -9.03
CA ARG A 78 5.55 15.91 -8.39
C ARG A 78 4.33 16.60 -7.79
N ALA A 79 3.18 16.51 -8.45
CA ALA A 79 1.94 17.13 -7.99
C ALA A 79 1.31 16.38 -6.80
N PHE A 80 1.42 15.05 -6.77
CA PHE A 80 0.78 14.22 -5.75
C PHE A 80 1.69 13.80 -4.58
N MET A 81 3.03 13.90 -4.72
CA MET A 81 3.95 13.60 -3.62
C MET A 81 4.21 14.81 -2.73
N ASP A 82 4.16 14.57 -1.42
CA ASP A 82 4.56 15.57 -0.45
C ASP A 82 6.06 15.94 -0.62
N PRO A 83 6.45 17.16 -0.22
CA PRO A 83 7.83 17.62 -0.37
C PRO A 83 8.88 16.72 0.32
N ALA A 84 8.54 16.09 1.46
CA ALA A 84 9.47 15.26 2.20
C ALA A 84 9.72 13.93 1.47
N THR A 85 8.68 13.31 0.92
CA THR A 85 8.80 12.12 0.07
C THR A 85 9.64 12.41 -1.18
N ARG A 86 9.46 13.58 -1.81
CA ARG A 86 10.31 14.01 -2.93
C ARG A 86 11.78 14.13 -2.54
N ALA A 87 12.06 14.74 -1.38
CA ALA A 87 13.42 14.85 -0.86
C ALA A 87 14.06 13.47 -0.59
N ALA A 88 13.30 12.55 0.03
CA ALA A 88 13.78 11.19 0.31
C ALA A 88 14.12 10.41 -0.98
N LEU A 89 13.28 10.53 -2.02
CA LEU A 89 13.53 9.89 -3.32
C LEU A 89 14.77 10.46 -4.02
N ASN A 90 14.95 11.78 -3.98
CA ASN A 90 16.15 12.42 -4.54
C ASN A 90 17.43 11.96 -3.82
N THR A 91 17.42 11.91 -2.48
CA THR A 91 18.54 11.36 -1.70
C THR A 91 18.86 9.92 -2.10
N THR A 92 17.82 9.08 -2.23
CA THR A 92 17.97 7.69 -2.65
C THR A 92 18.57 7.57 -4.04
N ARG A 93 18.11 8.40 -4.99
CA ARG A 93 18.66 8.46 -6.35
C ARG A 93 20.16 8.79 -6.32
N THR A 94 20.55 9.85 -5.62
CA THR A 94 21.96 10.26 -5.48
C THR A 94 22.83 9.14 -4.91
N ALA A 95 22.35 8.43 -3.87
CA ALA A 95 23.07 7.29 -3.30
C ALA A 95 23.25 6.13 -4.29
N THR A 96 22.24 5.90 -5.14
CA THR A 96 22.22 4.81 -6.14
C THR A 96 23.08 5.14 -7.37
N THR A 97 23.17 6.42 -7.75
CA THR A 97 23.96 6.87 -8.91
C THR A 97 25.43 7.18 -8.55
N ASN A 98 25.78 7.21 -7.26
CA ASN A 98 27.15 7.49 -6.84
C ASN A 98 28.08 6.28 -7.11
N PRO A 99 29.08 6.43 -8.00
CA PRO A 99 29.96 5.32 -8.40
C PRO A 99 30.83 4.77 -7.26
N ASN A 100 31.05 5.56 -6.19
CA ASN A 100 31.79 5.07 -5.01
C ASN A 100 30.98 4.08 -4.17
N THR A 101 29.65 4.22 -4.12
CA THR A 101 28.78 3.26 -3.41
C THR A 101 28.79 1.89 -4.12
N ASP A 102 28.87 1.90 -5.44
CA ASP A 102 28.90 0.68 -6.26
C ASP A 102 30.24 -0.07 -6.15
N ARG A 103 31.36 0.66 -6.00
CA ARG A 103 32.68 0.07 -5.68
C ARG A 103 32.71 -0.62 -4.32
N LEU A 104 32.11 -0.01 -3.30
CA LEU A 104 32.06 -0.59 -1.94
C LEU A 104 31.18 -1.84 -1.88
N ARG A 105 30.09 -1.92 -2.66
CA ARG A 105 29.25 -3.13 -2.75
C ARG A 105 29.91 -4.31 -3.47
N ARG A 106 30.80 -4.08 -4.43
CA ARG A 106 31.50 -5.17 -5.13
C ARG A 106 32.72 -5.71 -4.38
N ALA A 107 33.21 -4.95 -3.40
CA ALA A 107 34.36 -5.32 -2.58
C ALA A 107 33.97 -6.10 -1.30
N ALA A 108 32.67 -6.29 -1.05
CA ALA A 108 32.10 -7.06 0.06
C ALA A 108 31.48 -8.36 -0.47
#